data_AF-A0AB39UYJ6-F1
#
_entry.id   AF-A0AB39UYJ6-F1
#
_cell.length_a   1.000
_cell.length_b   1.000
_cell.length_c   1.000
_cell.angle_alpha   90.00
_cell.angle_beta   90.00
_cell.angle_gamma   90.00
#
_symmetry.space_group_name_H-M   'P 1'
#
loop_
_entity.id
_entity.type
_entity.pdbx_description
1 polymer ?
#
loop_
_entity_poly.entity_id
_entity_poly.type
_entity_poly.pdbx_seq_one_letter_code
_entity_poly.pdbx_strand_id
1 'polypeptide(L)'
;MALDDAARQGQAVFDDWLAGLRQLYEVITAQTPEVVLVDEPEPVRAWTESAAKRWQPDAWSRHACDLTLENDPVPRKQAWVTTTQVNFCALAFPSVVSGHPDQAALLVLGHYLRNAWLHRVIREQGGAYGGGATQDSGAGVFKFYSYRDPRLGDTLDDFRRAIDWVCSSPVDPDALEEAILGVISGLDKPRSPAGEALGVHQERLFGRTDAYVEGLRQQVLGTTAEDLRRVAETWLANGEAAEAVVTSEAGAASLAARGFERFELNG
;
A
#
# COMPACT_ATOMS: atom_id res chain seq x y z
N MET A 1 10.39 -0.23 23.92
CA MET A 1 9.78 0.86 24.70
C MET A 1 8.58 0.37 25.46
N ALA A 2 7.47 -0.04 24.81
CA ALA A 2 6.23 -0.43 25.50
C ALA A 2 6.35 -1.42 26.68
N LEU A 3 7.22 -2.43 26.59
CA LEU A 3 7.47 -3.42 27.65
C LEU A 3 8.17 -2.83 28.89
N ASP A 4 9.12 -1.94 28.65
CA ASP A 4 9.90 -1.25 29.69
C ASP A 4 9.04 -0.17 30.38
N ASP A 5 8.13 0.45 29.64
CA ASP A 5 7.23 1.49 30.14
C ASP A 5 6.07 0.90 30.96
N ALA A 6 5.50 -0.23 30.55
CA ALA A 6 4.45 -0.92 31.33
C ALA A 6 4.99 -1.48 32.67
N ALA A 7 6.21 -2.04 32.67
CA ALA A 7 6.86 -2.52 33.88
C ALA A 7 7.21 -1.40 34.88
N ARG A 8 7.45 -0.17 34.38
CA ARG A 8 7.72 1.02 35.22
C ARG A 8 6.47 1.64 35.83
N GLN A 9 5.28 1.37 35.28
CA GLN A 9 4.00 1.94 35.71
C GLN A 9 3.30 1.15 36.84
N GLY A 10 3.90 0.03 37.28
CA GLY A 10 3.45 -0.75 38.44
C GLY A 10 2.91 -2.14 38.08
N GLN A 11 2.83 -3.01 39.08
CA GLN A 11 2.51 -4.44 38.90
C GLN A 11 1.16 -4.67 38.20
N ALA A 12 0.13 -3.89 38.53
CA ALA A 12 -1.20 -4.03 37.93
C ALA A 12 -1.21 -3.78 36.41
N VAL A 13 -0.48 -2.75 35.94
CA VAL A 13 -0.37 -2.42 34.51
C VAL A 13 0.38 -3.53 33.75
N PHE A 14 1.41 -4.10 34.38
CA PHE A 14 2.13 -5.24 33.82
C PHE A 14 1.26 -6.49 33.73
N ASP A 15 0.47 -6.79 34.78
CA ASP A 15 -0.43 -7.95 34.81
C ASP A 15 -1.53 -7.84 33.75
N ASP A 16 -2.10 -6.65 33.56
CA ASP A 16 -3.09 -6.37 32.50
C ASP A 16 -2.49 -6.54 31.10
N TRP A 17 -1.28 -6.01 30.85
CA TRP A 17 -0.58 -6.19 29.58
C TRP A 17 -0.27 -7.68 29.30
N LEU A 18 0.18 -8.41 30.32
CA LEU A 18 0.43 -9.85 30.22
C LEU A 18 -0.84 -10.63 29.93
N ALA A 19 -1.97 -10.25 30.53
CA ALA A 19 -3.28 -10.84 30.24
C ALA A 19 -3.66 -10.61 28.76
N GLY A 20 -3.42 -9.41 28.22
CA GLY A 20 -3.63 -9.12 26.80
C GLY A 20 -2.77 -10.00 25.87
N LEU A 21 -1.49 -10.20 26.20
CA LEU A 21 -0.63 -11.12 25.44
C LEU A 21 -1.11 -12.58 25.50
N ARG A 22 -1.59 -13.03 26.66
CA ARG A 22 -2.15 -14.38 26.80
C ARG A 22 -3.41 -14.54 25.94
N GLN A 23 -4.29 -13.55 25.94
CA GLN A 23 -5.47 -13.55 25.09
C GLN A 23 -5.09 -13.60 23.60
N LEU A 24 -4.10 -12.80 23.16
CA LEU A 24 -3.62 -12.85 21.79
C LEU A 24 -3.03 -14.22 21.44
N TYR A 25 -2.25 -14.80 22.34
CA TYR A 25 -1.69 -16.14 22.18
C TYR A 25 -2.79 -17.21 22.03
N GLU A 26 -3.82 -17.16 22.87
CA GLU A 26 -4.98 -18.05 22.79
C GLU A 26 -5.71 -17.90 21.45
N VAL A 27 -5.94 -16.66 20.99
CA VAL A 27 -6.57 -16.40 19.69
C VAL A 27 -5.74 -16.99 18.54
N ILE A 28 -4.42 -16.76 18.53
CA ILE A 28 -3.51 -17.25 17.47
C ILE A 28 -3.46 -18.78 17.47
N THR A 29 -3.32 -19.41 18.65
CA THR A 29 -3.18 -20.86 18.78
C THR A 29 -4.50 -21.62 18.60
N ALA A 30 -5.64 -20.94 18.74
CA ALA A 30 -6.96 -21.48 18.40
C ALA A 30 -7.25 -21.48 16.89
N GLN A 31 -6.48 -20.77 16.07
CA GLN A 31 -6.68 -20.79 14.61
C GLN A 31 -6.20 -22.10 14.00
N THR A 32 -6.68 -22.40 12.79
CA THR A 32 -6.15 -23.49 11.97
C THR A 32 -4.92 -23.01 11.21
N PRO A 33 -3.69 -23.43 11.58
CA PRO A 33 -2.50 -22.98 10.90
C PRO A 33 -2.33 -23.71 9.54
N GLU A 34 -1.96 -22.95 8.52
CA GLU A 34 -1.60 -23.48 7.19
C GLU A 34 -0.06 -23.54 7.06
N VAL A 35 0.46 -24.63 6.50
CA VAL A 35 1.90 -24.84 6.32
C VAL A 35 2.22 -24.90 4.83
N VAL A 36 3.13 -24.03 4.39
CA VAL A 36 3.68 -24.06 3.04
C VAL A 36 5.05 -24.73 3.08
N LEU A 37 5.19 -25.86 2.40
CA LEU A 37 6.45 -26.56 2.22
C LEU A 37 7.02 -26.23 0.84
N VAL A 38 8.27 -25.77 0.80
CA VAL A 38 8.99 -25.47 -0.43
C VAL A 38 10.29 -26.24 -0.44
N ASP A 39 10.36 -27.27 -1.29
CA ASP A 39 11.52 -28.14 -1.48
C ASP A 39 11.40 -28.84 -2.84
N GLU A 40 12.36 -29.69 -3.19
CA GLU A 40 12.26 -30.58 -4.36
C GLU A 40 11.11 -31.60 -4.19
N PRO A 41 10.51 -32.11 -5.29
CA PRO A 41 9.31 -32.95 -5.22
C PRO A 41 9.42 -34.20 -4.34
N GLU A 42 10.59 -34.83 -4.31
CA GLU A 42 10.82 -36.07 -3.56
C GLU A 42 10.84 -35.82 -2.03
N PRO A 43 11.61 -34.85 -1.49
CA PRO A 43 11.53 -34.45 -0.09
C PRO A 43 10.15 -33.97 0.37
N VAL A 44 9.43 -33.16 -0.43
CA VAL A 44 8.13 -32.57 -0.02
C VAL A 44 7.15 -33.64 0.44
N ARG A 45 7.10 -34.79 -0.24
CA ARG A 45 6.19 -35.88 0.13
C ARG A 45 6.52 -36.46 1.51
N ALA A 46 7.79 -36.74 1.76
CA ALA A 46 8.25 -37.24 3.06
C ALA A 46 8.01 -36.22 4.19
N TRP A 47 8.26 -34.94 3.93
CA TRP A 47 8.00 -33.85 4.87
C TRP A 47 6.51 -33.68 5.16
N THR A 48 5.66 -33.76 4.14
CA THR A 48 4.19 -33.67 4.29
C THR A 48 3.68 -34.80 5.16
N GLU A 49 4.11 -36.04 4.92
CA GLU A 49 3.71 -37.20 5.73
C GLU A 49 4.22 -37.08 7.19
N SER A 50 5.44 -36.57 7.39
CA SER A 50 6.02 -36.33 8.72
C SER A 50 5.32 -35.18 9.47
N ALA A 51 4.95 -34.12 8.76
CA ALA A 51 4.20 -32.99 9.27
C ALA A 51 2.80 -33.43 9.67
N ALA A 52 2.05 -34.09 8.78
CA ALA A 52 0.68 -34.57 9.05
C ALA A 52 0.58 -35.51 10.27
N LYS A 53 1.64 -36.28 10.59
CA LYS A 53 1.69 -37.11 11.81
C LYS A 53 1.75 -36.29 13.10
N ARG A 54 2.41 -35.13 13.08
CA ARG A 54 2.57 -34.23 14.24
C ARG A 54 1.51 -33.13 14.27
N TRP A 55 0.93 -32.83 13.12
CA TRP A 55 0.06 -31.70 12.85
C TRP A 55 -1.30 -32.25 12.42
N GLN A 56 -2.21 -32.42 13.39
CA GLN A 56 -3.52 -33.04 13.18
C GLN A 56 -4.58 -31.95 12.97
N PRO A 57 -5.04 -31.71 11.73
CA PRO A 57 -5.94 -30.61 11.42
C PRO A 57 -7.31 -30.72 12.10
N ASP A 58 -7.74 -31.95 12.38
CA ASP A 58 -9.04 -32.26 12.98
C ASP A 58 -9.19 -31.75 14.42
N ALA A 59 -8.10 -31.34 15.07
CA ALA A 59 -8.11 -30.71 16.39
C ALA A 59 -8.35 -29.19 16.34
N TRP A 60 -8.42 -28.59 15.15
CA TRP A 60 -8.57 -27.14 14.99
C TRP A 60 -9.91 -26.75 14.37
N SER A 61 -10.60 -25.83 15.04
CA SER A 61 -11.78 -25.16 14.50
C SER A 61 -11.39 -23.82 13.89
N ARG A 62 -11.78 -23.59 12.62
CA ARG A 62 -11.82 -22.22 12.09
C ARG A 62 -12.93 -21.48 12.83
N HIS A 63 -12.56 -20.72 13.85
CA HIS A 63 -13.47 -19.76 14.42
C HIS A 63 -13.50 -18.53 13.51
N ALA A 64 -14.67 -18.23 12.95
CA ALA A 64 -14.91 -16.90 12.42
C ALA A 64 -14.71 -15.93 13.58
N CYS A 65 -13.63 -15.15 13.53
CA CYS A 65 -13.46 -14.03 14.44
C CYS A 65 -14.14 -12.84 13.76
N ASP A 66 -15.26 -12.39 14.33
CA ASP A 66 -15.87 -11.13 13.95
C ASP A 66 -14.99 -9.99 14.47
N LEU A 67 -13.90 -9.71 13.74
CA LEU A 67 -13.06 -8.54 13.93
C LEU A 67 -13.88 -7.31 13.54
N THR A 68 -14.53 -6.71 14.54
CA THR A 68 -15.12 -5.39 14.39
C THR A 68 -14.00 -4.37 14.59
N LEU A 69 -13.51 -3.81 13.49
CA LEU A 69 -12.60 -2.68 13.52
C LEU A 69 -13.45 -1.41 13.62
N GLU A 70 -13.34 -0.71 14.76
CA GLU A 70 -13.83 0.66 14.84
C GLU A 70 -12.99 1.52 13.91
N ASN A 71 -13.63 2.07 12.88
CA ASN A 71 -12.98 2.95 11.93
C ASN A 71 -13.29 4.38 12.33
N ASP A 72 -12.53 4.88 13.31
CA ASP A 72 -12.70 6.26 13.78
C ASP A 72 -12.47 7.23 12.63
N PRO A 73 -13.30 8.28 12.49
CA PRO A 73 -13.10 9.29 11.47
C PRO A 73 -11.78 10.02 11.72
N VAL A 74 -10.77 9.71 10.93
CA VAL A 74 -9.47 10.37 10.98
C VAL A 74 -9.50 11.65 10.13
N PRO A 75 -8.92 12.77 10.59
CA PRO A 75 -8.81 13.98 9.78
C PRO A 75 -8.18 13.70 8.42
N ARG A 76 -8.78 14.25 7.36
CA ARG A 76 -8.30 14.07 5.98
C ARG A 76 -7.04 14.89 5.67
N LYS A 77 -6.64 15.83 6.53
CA LYS A 77 -5.43 16.65 6.34
C LYS A 77 -4.58 16.63 7.60
N GLN A 78 -3.44 15.94 7.54
CA GLN A 78 -2.62 15.65 8.71
C GLN A 78 -1.18 16.12 8.52
N ALA A 79 -0.64 16.84 9.49
CA ALA A 79 0.75 17.25 9.56
C ALA A 79 1.42 16.60 10.77
N TRP A 80 2.18 15.55 10.52
CA TRP A 80 2.95 14.82 11.51
C TRP A 80 4.32 15.48 11.71
N VAL A 81 4.56 15.96 12.92
CA VAL A 81 5.73 16.77 13.24
C VAL A 81 6.89 15.90 13.74
N THR A 82 8.08 16.15 13.21
CA THR A 82 9.34 15.58 13.68
C THR A 82 10.51 16.52 13.41
N THR A 83 11.68 16.24 13.97
CA THR A 83 12.90 17.01 13.70
C THR A 83 13.50 16.56 12.36
N THR A 84 13.24 17.33 11.30
CA THR A 84 13.73 17.04 9.94
C THR A 84 14.01 18.31 9.14
N GLN A 85 14.91 18.22 8.16
CA GLN A 85 15.20 19.26 7.17
C GLN A 85 14.51 19.00 5.81
N VAL A 86 13.84 17.86 5.69
CA VAL A 86 13.13 17.42 4.48
C VAL A 86 11.74 16.91 4.85
N ASN A 87 10.84 16.96 3.89
CA ASN A 87 9.45 16.60 4.04
C ASN A 87 9.14 15.28 3.32
N PHE A 88 8.01 14.70 3.71
CA PHE A 88 7.41 13.56 3.04
C PHE A 88 5.94 13.90 2.83
N CYS A 89 5.53 14.08 1.58
CA CYS A 89 4.15 14.43 1.26
C CYS A 89 3.42 13.20 0.71
N ALA A 90 2.16 13.04 1.07
CA ALA A 90 1.26 12.03 0.53
C ALA A 90 -0.10 12.64 0.21
N LEU A 91 -0.66 12.26 -0.94
CA LEU A 91 -2.04 12.54 -1.35
C LEU A 91 -2.65 11.21 -1.78
N ALA A 92 -3.74 10.80 -1.14
CA ALA A 92 -4.35 9.49 -1.34
C ALA A 92 -5.85 9.62 -1.66
N PHE A 93 -6.33 8.76 -2.53
CA PHE A 93 -7.72 8.68 -2.96
C PHE A 93 -8.24 7.25 -2.73
N PRO A 94 -9.48 7.09 -2.21
CA PRO A 94 -10.19 5.83 -2.33
C PRO A 94 -10.21 5.40 -3.79
N SER A 95 -9.93 4.13 -4.02
CA SER A 95 -9.76 3.54 -5.35
C SER A 95 -10.24 2.09 -5.30
N VAL A 96 -9.83 1.30 -6.27
CA VAL A 96 -10.37 -0.04 -6.50
C VAL A 96 -9.50 -1.14 -5.91
N VAL A 97 -10.16 -2.17 -5.39
CA VAL A 97 -9.51 -3.39 -4.92
C VAL A 97 -9.13 -4.31 -6.09
N SER A 98 -8.32 -5.32 -5.79
CA SER A 98 -7.98 -6.39 -6.74
C SER A 98 -9.22 -7.03 -7.38
N GLY A 99 -9.19 -7.25 -8.70
CA GLY A 99 -10.28 -7.83 -9.48
C GLY A 99 -11.28 -6.83 -10.04
N HIS A 100 -11.18 -5.55 -9.67
CA HIS A 100 -12.01 -4.52 -10.27
C HIS A 100 -11.57 -4.24 -11.73
N PRO A 101 -12.50 -3.99 -12.68
CA PRO A 101 -12.17 -3.74 -14.09
C PRO A 101 -11.17 -2.58 -14.32
N ASP A 102 -11.21 -1.55 -13.48
CA ASP A 102 -10.30 -0.39 -13.58
C ASP A 102 -8.91 -0.62 -12.99
N GLN A 103 -8.65 -1.76 -12.34
CA GLN A 103 -7.39 -2.01 -11.64
C GLN A 103 -6.18 -1.85 -12.57
N ALA A 104 -6.24 -2.46 -13.76
CA ALA A 104 -5.14 -2.43 -14.73
C ALA A 104 -4.83 -1.00 -15.20
N ALA A 105 -5.87 -0.26 -15.60
CA ALA A 105 -5.73 1.12 -16.05
C ALA A 105 -5.18 2.03 -14.94
N LEU A 106 -5.56 1.82 -13.67
CA LEU A 106 -5.02 2.57 -12.53
C LEU A 106 -3.55 2.21 -12.24
N LEU A 107 -3.14 0.94 -12.39
CA LEU A 107 -1.73 0.56 -12.29
C LEU A 107 -0.87 1.26 -13.36
N VAL A 108 -1.35 1.27 -14.61
CA VAL A 108 -0.68 1.97 -15.71
C VAL A 108 -0.69 3.48 -15.49
N LEU A 109 -1.80 4.06 -15.02
CA LEU A 109 -1.90 5.49 -14.69
C LEU A 109 -0.83 5.92 -13.68
N GLY A 110 -0.58 5.12 -12.64
CA GLY A 110 0.45 5.40 -11.65
C GLY A 110 1.85 5.50 -12.27
N HIS A 111 2.20 4.54 -13.13
CA HIS A 111 3.46 4.55 -13.88
C HIS A 111 3.55 5.73 -14.86
N TYR A 112 2.46 6.01 -15.57
CA TYR A 112 2.38 7.11 -16.53
C TYR A 112 2.60 8.46 -15.85
N LEU A 113 1.84 8.77 -14.79
CA LEU A 113 1.99 10.00 -14.01
C LEU A 113 3.38 10.13 -13.40
N ARG A 114 3.96 9.02 -12.93
CA ARG A 114 5.31 9.01 -12.39
C ARG A 114 6.32 9.47 -13.45
N ASN A 115 6.32 8.86 -14.62
CA ASN A 115 7.34 9.07 -15.64
C ASN A 115 7.13 10.38 -16.41
N ALA A 116 5.91 10.64 -16.85
CA ALA A 116 5.61 11.77 -17.75
C ALA A 116 5.49 13.12 -17.02
N TRP A 117 5.24 13.12 -15.71
CA TRP A 117 5.01 14.35 -14.95
C TRP A 117 5.85 14.43 -13.66
N LEU A 118 5.61 13.52 -12.72
CA LEU A 118 6.06 13.69 -11.33
C LEU A 118 7.58 13.63 -11.21
N HIS A 119 8.27 12.81 -12.00
CA HIS A 119 9.74 12.72 -11.92
C HIS A 119 10.40 14.07 -12.28
N ARG A 120 9.93 14.72 -13.35
CA ARG A 120 10.43 16.04 -13.75
C ARG A 120 10.06 17.12 -12.73
N VAL A 121 8.79 17.20 -12.35
CA VAL A 121 8.27 18.29 -11.51
C VAL A 121 8.75 18.18 -10.06
N ILE A 122 8.65 16.99 -9.46
CA ILE A 122 8.96 16.79 -8.04
C ILE A 122 10.46 16.62 -7.80
N ARG A 123 11.16 15.87 -8.65
CA ARG A 123 12.57 15.53 -8.43
C ARG A 123 13.52 16.46 -9.18
N GLU A 124 13.39 16.60 -10.50
CA GLU A 124 14.36 17.39 -11.28
C GLU A 124 14.24 18.89 -11.01
N GLN A 125 13.01 19.42 -10.98
CA GLN A 125 12.73 20.83 -10.74
C GLN A 125 12.56 21.14 -9.25
N GLY A 126 11.86 20.25 -8.54
CA GLY A 126 11.54 20.43 -7.12
C GLY A 126 12.64 20.03 -6.14
N GLY A 127 13.66 19.28 -6.58
CA GLY A 127 14.80 18.89 -5.76
C GLY A 127 14.55 17.76 -4.75
N ALA A 128 13.39 17.10 -4.80
CA ALA A 128 13.12 15.94 -3.95
C ALA A 128 13.96 14.73 -4.37
N TYR A 129 14.27 13.83 -3.42
CA TYR A 129 15.00 12.61 -3.75
C TYR A 129 14.15 11.64 -4.60
N GLY A 130 12.84 11.58 -4.34
CA GLY A 130 11.92 10.75 -5.08
C GLY A 130 10.49 11.28 -5.05
N GLY A 131 9.72 10.89 -6.06
CA GLY A 131 8.29 11.16 -6.14
C GLY A 131 7.63 10.24 -7.15
N GLY A 132 6.33 10.03 -6.99
CA GLY A 132 5.59 9.15 -7.88
C GLY A 132 4.12 9.01 -7.49
N ALA A 133 3.44 8.17 -8.26
CA ALA A 133 2.07 7.77 -8.04
C ALA A 133 1.97 6.24 -8.18
N THR A 134 1.03 5.62 -7.47
CA THR A 134 0.81 4.18 -7.55
C THR A 134 -0.60 3.80 -7.12
N GLN A 135 -1.13 2.74 -7.74
CA GLN A 135 -2.34 2.05 -7.31
C GLN A 135 -1.97 0.92 -6.35
N ASP A 136 -2.56 0.96 -5.15
CA ASP A 136 -2.48 -0.09 -4.15
C ASP A 136 -3.80 -0.87 -4.13
N SER A 137 -3.89 -1.92 -4.94
CA SER A 137 -5.11 -2.73 -5.08
C SER A 137 -5.42 -3.58 -3.85
N GLY A 138 -4.45 -3.78 -2.95
CA GLY A 138 -4.66 -4.48 -1.68
C GLY A 138 -5.42 -3.60 -0.69
N ALA A 139 -5.07 -2.32 -0.64
CA ALA A 139 -5.74 -1.33 0.21
C ALA A 139 -6.94 -0.64 -0.46
N GLY A 140 -7.08 -0.75 -1.79
CA GLY A 140 -8.08 0.01 -2.54
C GLY A 140 -7.78 1.51 -2.55
N VAL A 141 -6.51 1.89 -2.73
CA VAL A 141 -6.07 3.28 -2.62
C VAL A 141 -5.16 3.65 -3.79
N PHE A 142 -5.41 4.80 -4.42
CA PHE A 142 -4.46 5.43 -5.34
C PHE A 142 -3.71 6.52 -4.59
N LYS A 143 -2.37 6.52 -4.63
CA LYS A 143 -1.56 7.44 -3.82
C LYS A 143 -0.43 8.09 -4.61
N PHE A 144 -0.26 9.38 -4.38
CA PHE A 144 0.90 10.18 -4.74
C PHE A 144 1.81 10.32 -3.54
N TYR A 145 3.10 10.39 -3.78
CA TYR A 145 4.08 10.60 -2.71
C TYR A 145 5.29 11.40 -3.17
N SER A 146 5.92 12.09 -2.22
CA SER A 146 7.29 12.60 -2.33
C SER A 146 8.13 12.11 -1.16
N TYR A 147 9.42 11.96 -1.40
CA TYR A 147 10.36 11.38 -0.45
C TYR A 147 11.61 12.26 -0.35
N ARG A 148 11.92 12.66 0.89
CA ARG A 148 13.01 13.61 1.21
C ARG A 148 12.92 14.87 0.34
N ASP A 149 11.77 15.53 0.42
CA ASP A 149 11.39 16.67 -0.41
C ASP A 149 11.68 17.98 0.32
N PRO A 150 12.45 18.92 -0.25
CA PRO A 150 12.64 20.23 0.39
C PRO A 150 11.37 21.10 0.36
N ARG A 151 10.42 20.80 -0.53
CA ARG A 151 9.14 21.51 -0.67
C ARG A 151 8.05 20.80 0.15
N LEU A 152 6.94 21.50 0.35
CA LEU A 152 5.81 21.01 1.15
C LEU A 152 4.48 21.33 0.45
N GLY A 153 4.01 22.58 0.58
CA GLY A 153 2.75 23.01 0.00
C GLY A 153 2.72 22.89 -1.53
N ASP A 154 3.79 23.31 -2.20
CA ASP A 154 3.90 23.28 -3.65
C ASP A 154 3.87 21.85 -4.22
N THR A 155 4.42 20.87 -3.48
CA THR A 155 4.40 19.46 -3.88
C THR A 155 2.98 18.89 -3.86
N LEU A 156 2.17 19.24 -2.85
CA LEU A 156 0.76 18.84 -2.80
C LEU A 156 -0.02 19.45 -3.98
N ASP A 157 0.31 20.67 -4.37
CA ASP A 157 -0.30 21.34 -5.52
C ASP A 157 0.18 20.70 -6.83
N ASP A 158 1.44 20.29 -6.93
CA ASP A 158 1.98 19.54 -8.07
C ASP A 158 1.29 18.19 -8.27
N PHE A 159 0.90 17.50 -7.19
CA PHE A 159 0.10 16.27 -7.29
C PHE A 159 -1.27 16.54 -7.89
N ARG A 160 -1.96 17.59 -7.45
CA ARG A 160 -3.27 17.99 -8.00
C ARG A 160 -3.15 18.41 -9.47
N ARG A 161 -2.11 19.20 -9.80
CA ARG A 161 -1.81 19.57 -11.19
C ARG A 161 -1.53 18.36 -12.07
N ALA A 162 -0.95 17.28 -11.55
CA ALA A 162 -0.73 16.06 -12.31
C ALA A 162 -2.05 15.39 -12.72
N ILE A 163 -3.07 15.43 -11.84
CA ILE A 163 -4.42 14.94 -12.12
C ILE A 163 -5.06 15.80 -13.20
N ASP A 164 -5.03 17.14 -13.04
CA ASP A 164 -5.59 18.05 -14.04
C ASP A 164 -4.92 17.86 -15.40
N TRP A 165 -3.59 17.66 -15.40
CA TRP A 165 -2.81 17.46 -16.61
C TRP A 165 -3.21 16.20 -17.37
N VAL A 166 -3.32 15.05 -16.69
CA VAL A 166 -3.66 13.80 -17.38
C VAL A 166 -5.09 13.80 -17.91
N CYS A 167 -6.02 14.50 -17.24
CA CYS A 167 -7.40 14.64 -17.71
C CYS A 167 -7.50 15.59 -18.93
N SER A 168 -6.69 16.65 -18.97
CA SER A 168 -6.82 17.72 -19.98
C SER A 168 -5.87 17.62 -21.16
N SER A 169 -4.78 16.86 -21.05
CA SER A 169 -3.74 16.77 -22.07
C SER A 169 -3.86 15.51 -22.94
N PRO A 170 -3.42 15.56 -24.21
CA PRO A 170 -3.22 14.34 -24.99
C PRO A 170 -2.25 13.39 -24.29
N VAL A 171 -2.60 12.12 -24.21
CA VAL A 171 -1.71 11.07 -23.70
C VAL A 171 -0.68 10.77 -24.79
N ASP A 172 0.59 10.95 -24.45
CA ASP A 172 1.72 10.52 -25.27
C ASP A 172 1.75 8.98 -25.41
N PRO A 173 1.63 8.43 -26.64
CA PRO A 173 1.65 6.99 -26.88
C PRO A 173 2.94 6.30 -26.42
N ASP A 174 4.10 6.94 -26.59
CA ASP A 174 5.40 6.35 -26.23
C ASP A 174 5.50 6.23 -24.71
N ALA A 175 5.11 7.29 -23.99
CA ALA A 175 5.08 7.27 -22.52
C ALA A 175 4.02 6.31 -21.96
N LEU A 176 2.90 6.10 -22.67
CA LEU A 176 1.92 5.07 -22.32
C LEU A 176 2.50 3.67 -22.49
N GLU A 177 3.17 3.38 -23.61
CA GLU A 177 3.83 2.09 -23.84
C GLU A 177 4.89 1.82 -22.77
N GLU A 178 5.73 2.82 -22.44
CA GLU A 178 6.71 2.72 -21.35
C GLU A 178 6.05 2.45 -19.99
N ALA A 179 4.90 3.06 -19.71
CA ALA A 179 4.14 2.82 -18.48
C ALA A 179 3.62 1.39 -18.41
N ILE A 180 3.05 0.87 -19.51
CA ILE A 180 2.59 -0.52 -19.63
C ILE A 180 3.77 -1.49 -19.41
N LEU A 181 4.89 -1.29 -20.10
CA LEU A 181 6.10 -2.10 -19.92
C LEU A 181 6.62 -2.04 -18.48
N GLY A 182 6.54 -0.88 -17.84
CA GLY A 182 6.90 -0.71 -16.43
C GLY A 182 6.04 -1.54 -15.47
N VAL A 183 4.73 -1.59 -15.70
CA VAL A 183 3.82 -2.44 -14.91
C VAL A 183 4.10 -3.92 -15.17
N ILE A 184 4.25 -4.32 -16.43
CA ILE A 184 4.55 -5.72 -16.81
C ILE A 184 5.89 -6.18 -16.21
N SER A 185 6.92 -5.34 -16.25
CA SER A 185 8.22 -5.63 -15.63
C SER A 185 8.09 -5.85 -14.12
N GLY A 186 7.19 -5.12 -13.45
CA GLY A 186 6.88 -5.31 -12.04
C GLY A 186 6.18 -6.64 -11.75
N LEU A 187 5.22 -7.02 -12.60
CA LEU A 187 4.50 -8.29 -12.49
C LEU A 187 5.41 -9.50 -12.76
N ASP A 188 6.33 -9.39 -13.71
CA ASP A 188 7.23 -10.48 -14.14
C ASP A 188 8.54 -10.55 -13.35
N LYS A 189 8.65 -9.78 -12.26
CA LYS A 189 9.90 -9.69 -11.50
C LYS A 189 10.26 -11.07 -10.93
N PRO A 190 11.47 -11.59 -11.22
CA PRO A 190 11.88 -12.89 -10.72
C PRO A 190 11.96 -12.86 -9.18
N ARG A 191 11.48 -13.93 -8.57
CA ARG A 191 11.54 -14.16 -7.11
C ARG A 191 12.38 -15.40 -6.84
N SER A 192 12.85 -15.54 -5.60
CA SER A 192 13.45 -16.81 -5.17
C SER A 192 12.39 -17.92 -5.18
N PRO A 193 12.77 -19.20 -5.32
CA PRO A 193 11.79 -20.30 -5.32
C PRO A 193 10.85 -20.29 -4.12
N ALA A 194 11.38 -20.02 -2.92
CA ALA A 194 10.58 -19.85 -1.71
C ALA A 194 9.66 -18.62 -1.76
N GLY A 195 10.16 -17.48 -2.26
CA GLY A 195 9.36 -16.27 -2.38
C GLY A 195 8.24 -16.39 -3.41
N GLU A 196 8.46 -17.13 -4.48
CA GLU A 196 7.45 -17.42 -5.50
C GLU A 196 6.36 -18.35 -4.94
N ALA A 197 6.74 -19.46 -4.32
CA ALA A 197 5.79 -20.41 -3.73
C ALA A 197 4.92 -19.76 -2.63
N LEU A 198 5.53 -18.98 -1.73
CA LEU A 198 4.79 -18.22 -0.71
C LEU A 198 3.87 -17.17 -1.33
N GLY A 199 4.34 -16.46 -2.36
CA GLY A 199 3.54 -15.48 -3.07
C GLY A 199 2.32 -16.11 -3.75
N VAL A 200 2.49 -17.21 -4.49
CA VAL A 200 1.38 -17.93 -5.13
C VAL A 200 0.39 -18.46 -4.11
N HIS A 201 0.87 -18.97 -2.97
CA HIS A 201 -0.02 -19.41 -1.89
C HIS A 201 -0.85 -18.24 -1.34
N GLN A 202 -0.22 -17.09 -1.05
CA GLN A 202 -0.92 -15.88 -0.60
C GLN A 202 -1.95 -15.39 -1.62
N GLU A 203 -1.59 -15.31 -2.90
CA GLU A 203 -2.52 -14.89 -3.96
C GLU A 203 -3.74 -15.84 -4.03
N ARG A 204 -3.52 -17.15 -3.94
CA ARG A 204 -4.61 -18.15 -3.91
C ARG A 204 -5.52 -18.02 -2.70
N LEU A 205 -4.99 -17.65 -1.53
CA LEU A 205 -5.82 -17.37 -0.33
C LEU A 205 -6.79 -16.22 -0.56
N PHE A 206 -6.44 -15.26 -1.41
CA PHE A 206 -7.30 -14.15 -1.81
C PHE A 206 -8.07 -14.42 -3.13
N GLY A 207 -8.10 -15.67 -3.60
CA GLY A 207 -8.81 -16.05 -4.83
C GLY A 207 -8.14 -15.58 -6.13
N ARG A 208 -6.90 -15.09 -6.07
CA ARG A 208 -6.14 -14.58 -7.21
C ARG A 208 -5.38 -15.74 -7.85
N THR A 209 -6.11 -16.48 -8.68
CA THR A 209 -5.60 -17.66 -9.40
C THR A 209 -4.66 -17.27 -10.55
N ASP A 210 -4.00 -18.27 -11.15
CA ASP A 210 -3.18 -18.08 -12.35
C ASP A 210 -3.99 -17.43 -13.49
N ALA A 211 -5.30 -17.76 -13.60
CA ALA A 211 -6.21 -17.12 -14.55
C ALA A 211 -6.47 -15.64 -14.24
N TYR A 212 -6.52 -15.26 -12.96
CA TYR A 212 -6.60 -13.86 -12.56
C TYR A 212 -5.31 -13.11 -12.93
N VAL A 213 -4.14 -13.70 -12.68
CA VAL A 213 -2.84 -13.09 -13.00
C VAL A 213 -2.73 -12.86 -14.51
N GLU A 214 -3.06 -13.87 -15.33
CA GLU A 214 -3.06 -13.75 -16.78
C GLU A 214 -4.09 -12.72 -17.26
N GLY A 215 -5.30 -12.73 -16.68
CA GLY A 215 -6.33 -11.74 -16.99
C GLY A 215 -5.88 -10.31 -16.72
N LEU A 216 -5.27 -10.06 -15.56
CA LEU A 216 -4.72 -8.75 -15.20
C LEU A 216 -3.61 -8.34 -16.18
N ARG A 217 -2.73 -9.27 -16.56
CA ARG A 217 -1.67 -9.02 -17.54
C ARG A 217 -2.25 -8.54 -18.87
N GLN A 218 -3.25 -9.24 -19.40
CA GLN A 218 -3.90 -8.87 -20.66
C GLN A 218 -4.60 -7.51 -20.56
N GLN A 219 -5.24 -7.20 -19.43
CA GLN A 219 -5.86 -5.89 -19.19
C GLN A 219 -4.82 -4.76 -19.15
N VAL A 220 -3.66 -4.99 -18.53
CA VAL A 220 -2.54 -4.02 -18.50
C VAL A 220 -2.03 -3.77 -19.92
N LEU A 221 -1.77 -4.83 -20.69
CA LEU A 221 -1.30 -4.73 -22.08
C LEU A 221 -2.31 -4.02 -22.99
N GLY A 222 -3.60 -4.18 -22.70
CA GLY A 222 -4.69 -3.57 -23.47
C GLY A 222 -5.11 -2.17 -23.03
N THR A 223 -4.44 -1.56 -22.04
CA THR A 223 -4.83 -0.24 -21.51
C THR A 223 -4.65 0.85 -22.57
N THR A 224 -5.65 1.71 -22.75
CA THR A 224 -5.60 2.81 -23.73
C THR A 224 -5.46 4.19 -23.10
N ALA A 225 -5.21 5.21 -23.94
CA ALA A 225 -5.21 6.60 -23.53
C ALA A 225 -6.56 7.10 -22.99
N GLU A 226 -7.66 6.58 -23.54
CA GLU A 226 -9.02 6.86 -23.06
C GLU A 226 -9.25 6.25 -21.68
N ASP A 227 -8.74 5.04 -21.42
CA ASP A 227 -8.82 4.41 -20.11
C ASP A 227 -8.10 5.22 -19.04
N LEU A 228 -6.87 5.71 -19.33
CA LEU A 228 -6.13 6.56 -18.38
C LEU A 228 -6.91 7.80 -17.98
N ARG A 229 -7.48 8.51 -18.97
CA ARG A 229 -8.30 9.69 -18.72
C ARG A 229 -9.55 9.35 -17.91
N ARG A 230 -10.28 8.31 -18.33
CA ARG A 230 -11.51 7.86 -17.66
C ARG A 230 -11.27 7.51 -16.19
N VAL A 231 -10.22 6.74 -15.88
CA VAL A 231 -9.96 6.33 -14.49
C VAL A 231 -9.40 7.48 -13.65
N ALA A 232 -8.61 8.39 -14.23
CA ALA A 232 -8.17 9.61 -13.55
C ALA A 232 -9.37 10.50 -13.18
N GLU A 233 -10.32 10.71 -14.09
CA GLU A 233 -11.54 11.48 -13.84
C GLU A 233 -12.43 10.82 -12.79
N THR A 234 -12.64 9.50 -12.93
CA THR A 234 -13.55 8.73 -12.07
C THR A 234 -13.04 8.65 -10.62
N TRP A 235 -11.76 8.32 -10.44
CA TRP A 235 -11.21 7.97 -9.13
C TRP A 235 -10.41 9.09 -8.47
N LEU A 236 -9.84 10.03 -9.25
CA LEU A 236 -8.94 11.06 -8.71
C LEU A 236 -9.56 12.46 -8.77
N ALA A 237 -9.99 12.93 -9.95
CA ALA A 237 -10.48 14.30 -10.11
C ALA A 237 -11.76 14.57 -9.30
N ASN A 238 -12.68 13.59 -9.27
CA ASN A 238 -13.93 13.66 -8.52
C ASN A 238 -13.86 12.99 -7.14
N GLY A 239 -12.70 12.44 -6.76
CA GLY A 239 -12.52 11.66 -5.54
C GLY A 239 -12.27 12.52 -4.30
N GLU A 240 -12.78 12.08 -3.14
CA GLU A 240 -12.44 12.69 -1.86
C GLU A 240 -11.03 12.28 -1.42
N ALA A 241 -10.08 13.19 -1.52
CA ALA A 241 -8.70 12.93 -1.14
C ALA A 241 -8.45 13.01 0.38
N ALA A 242 -7.38 12.37 0.81
CA ALA A 242 -6.70 12.62 2.08
C ALA A 242 -5.26 13.03 1.83
N GLU A 243 -4.76 13.99 2.61
CA GLU A 243 -3.41 14.53 2.56
C GLU A 243 -2.72 14.28 3.90
N ALA A 244 -1.51 13.75 3.86
CA ALA A 244 -0.68 13.58 5.04
C ALA A 244 0.74 14.03 4.74
N VAL A 245 1.36 14.74 5.68
CA VAL A 245 2.76 15.14 5.57
C VAL A 245 3.52 14.76 6.83
N VAL A 246 4.79 14.39 6.67
CA VAL A 246 5.77 14.36 7.77
C VAL A 246 6.73 15.52 7.55
N THR A 247 6.83 16.43 8.52
CA THR A 247 7.54 17.71 8.37
C THR A 247 8.05 18.26 9.71
N SER A 248 8.73 19.40 9.68
CA SER A 248 9.17 20.14 10.86
C SER A 248 8.05 20.98 11.47
N GLU A 249 8.27 21.50 12.67
CA GLU A 249 7.33 22.43 13.34
C GLU A 249 6.97 23.62 12.44
N ALA A 250 7.98 24.22 11.80
CA ALA A 250 7.79 25.33 10.88
C ALA A 250 6.97 24.93 9.64
N GLY A 251 7.18 23.71 9.13
CA GLY A 251 6.42 23.16 8.01
C GLY A 251 4.95 22.95 8.37
N ALA A 252 4.65 22.34 9.52
CA ALA A 252 3.29 22.16 9.99
C ALA A 252 2.56 23.50 10.20
N ALA A 253 3.24 24.49 10.79
CA ALA A 253 2.70 25.84 10.95
C ALA A 253 2.34 26.50 9.60
N SER A 254 3.14 26.26 8.55
CA SER A 254 2.87 26.79 7.20
C SER A 254 1.62 26.19 6.54
N LEU A 255 1.22 24.97 6.94
CA LEU A 255 0.06 24.28 6.40
C LEU A 255 -1.22 24.48 7.22
N ALA A 256 -1.14 25.07 8.41
CA ALA A 256 -2.30 25.31 9.27
C ALA A 256 -3.40 26.10 8.54
N ALA A 257 -3.02 27.12 7.74
CA ALA A 257 -3.95 27.90 6.93
C ALA A 257 -4.65 27.08 5.81
N ARG A 258 -4.10 25.92 5.45
CA ARG A 258 -4.69 24.97 4.48
C ARG A 258 -5.60 23.93 5.15
N GLY A 259 -5.84 24.05 6.46
CA GLY A 259 -6.71 23.17 7.25
C GLY A 259 -6.04 21.86 7.66
N PHE A 260 -4.71 21.83 7.74
CA PHE A 260 -3.99 20.67 8.28
C PHE A 260 -4.06 20.65 9.80
N GLU A 261 -4.42 19.50 10.35
CA GLU A 261 -4.34 19.23 11.79
C GLU A 261 -2.94 18.72 12.15
N ARG A 262 -2.40 19.22 13.27
CA ARG A 262 -1.05 18.91 13.73
C ARG A 262 -1.06 17.67 14.61
N PHE A 263 -0.16 16.74 14.34
CA PHE A 263 0.06 15.50 15.09
C PHE A 263 1.52 15.37 15.50
N GLU A 264 1.78 14.80 16.67
CA GLU A 264 3.14 14.47 17.13
C GLU A 264 3.51 13.05 16.71
N LEU A 265 4.68 12.87 16.08
CA LEU A 265 5.28 11.55 15.96
C LEU A 265 5.91 11.18 17.32
N ASN A 266 5.13 10.51 18.16
CA ASN A 266 5.66 9.94 19.40
C ASN A 266 6.75 8.93 19.03
N GLY A 267 7.99 9.24 19.44
CA GLY A 267 9.18 8.40 19.23
C GLY A 267 9.17 7.14 20.09
#